data_AF-W2F300-F1
#
_entry.id   AF-W2F300-F1
#
_cell.length_a   1.000
_cell.length_b   1.000
_cell.length_c   1.000
_cell.angle_alpha   90.00
_cell.angle_beta   90.00
_cell.angle_gamma   90.00
#
_symmetry.space_group_name_H-M   'P 1'
#
loop_
_entity.id
_entity.type
_entity.pdbx_description
1 polymer ?
#
loop_
_entity_poly.entity_id
_entity_poly.type
_entity_poly.pdbx_seq_one_letter_code
_entity_poly.pdbx_strand_id
1 'polypeptide(L)'
;MTETSPARAEGWAFLTNHAHVLLAIARDPDARLRDVAEAAGITERAAQAIVGDLEEAGYLRRERVGRRNHYEINALARLRHPAEREHGVADLLALFGPRPALDGGS
;
A
#
# COMPACT_ATOMS: atom_id res chain seq x y z
N MET A 1 14.77 -23.81 24.43
CA MET A 1 14.81 -22.44 23.87
C MET A 1 14.21 -22.55 22.48
N THR A 2 12.88 -22.46 22.39
CA THR A 2 12.12 -22.64 21.13
C THR A 2 11.69 -21.26 20.68
N GLU A 3 12.29 -20.80 19.59
CA GLU A 3 11.97 -19.53 18.94
C GLU A 3 10.54 -19.60 18.41
N THR A 4 9.63 -18.84 19.02
CA THR A 4 8.25 -18.71 18.58
C THR A 4 8.24 -17.92 17.28
N SER A 5 8.12 -18.62 16.14
CA SER A 5 7.79 -17.99 14.87
C SER A 5 6.46 -17.24 15.03
N PRO A 6 6.36 -15.94 14.70
CA PRO A 6 5.12 -15.21 14.89
C PRO A 6 4.06 -15.87 13.99
N ALA A 7 3.11 -16.57 14.62
CA ALA A 7 1.89 -16.99 13.96
C ALA A 7 1.32 -15.74 13.30
N ARG A 8 1.12 -15.77 11.98
CA ARG A 8 0.44 -14.68 11.27
C ARG A 8 -0.85 -14.45 12.03
N ALA A 9 -1.00 -13.26 12.59
CA ALA A 9 -2.19 -12.91 13.33
C ALA A 9 -3.37 -13.01 12.36
N GLU A 10 -4.09 -14.14 12.39
CA GLU A 10 -5.40 -14.31 11.77
C GLU A 10 -6.46 -13.55 12.59
N GLY A 11 -6.10 -12.34 13.01
CA GLY A 11 -6.98 -11.38 13.66
C GLY A 11 -7.60 -10.48 12.62
N TRP A 12 -8.81 -10.03 12.89
CA TRP A 12 -9.50 -9.06 12.06
C TRP A 12 -8.65 -7.80 11.90
N ALA A 13 -8.22 -7.51 10.67
CA ALA A 13 -7.54 -6.28 10.32
C ALA A 13 -8.56 -5.14 10.19
N PHE A 14 -8.27 -4.00 10.82
CA PHE A 14 -9.09 -2.79 10.70
C PHE A 14 -9.06 -2.21 9.28
N LEU A 15 -7.93 -2.36 8.58
CA LEU A 15 -7.74 -1.89 7.21
C LEU A 15 -8.07 -2.98 6.20
N THR A 16 -8.56 -2.57 5.04
CA THR A 16 -8.82 -3.48 3.92
C THR A 16 -7.50 -3.93 3.27
N ASN A 17 -7.51 -5.07 2.58
CA ASN A 17 -6.36 -5.51 1.79
C ASN A 17 -5.93 -4.46 0.74
N HIS A 18 -6.87 -3.67 0.20
CA HIS A 18 -6.57 -2.56 -0.70
C HIS A 18 -5.73 -1.47 -0.03
N ALA A 19 -6.10 -1.09 1.20
CA ALA A 19 -5.34 -0.13 1.99
C ALA A 19 -3.94 -0.66 2.34
N HIS A 20 -3.83 -1.93 2.72
CA HIS A 20 -2.54 -2.57 3.00
C HIS A 20 -1.62 -2.61 1.77
N VAL A 21 -2.15 -2.95 0.60
CA VAL A 21 -1.37 -2.92 -0.66
C VAL A 21 -0.93 -1.50 -1.00
N LEU A 22 -1.83 -0.52 -0.87
CA LEU A 22 -1.51 0.89 -1.15
C LEU A 22 -0.41 1.40 -0.20
N LEU A 23 -0.47 1.05 1.08
CA LEU A 23 0.56 1.40 2.08
C LEU A 23 1.89 0.71 1.79
N ALA A 24 1.88 -0.56 1.37
CA ALA A 24 3.10 -1.26 0.99
C ALA A 24 3.79 -0.59 -0.21
N ILE A 25 3.03 -0.21 -1.22
CA ILE A 25 3.53 0.51 -2.39
C ILE A 25 4.02 1.92 -2.02
N ALA A 26 3.34 2.62 -1.10
CA ALA A 26 3.78 3.94 -0.64
C ALA A 26 5.12 3.90 0.11
N ARG A 27 5.43 2.77 0.75
CA ARG A 27 6.71 2.56 1.45
C ARG A 27 7.84 2.25 0.50
N ASP A 28 7.57 1.46 -0.54
CA ASP A 28 8.53 1.13 -1.59
C ASP A 28 7.84 1.12 -2.97
N PRO A 29 7.90 2.25 -3.70
CA PRO A 29 7.35 2.36 -5.06
C PRO A 29 7.98 1.41 -6.08
N ASP A 30 9.17 0.85 -5.80
CA ASP A 30 9.89 -0.08 -6.68
C ASP A 30 9.79 -1.54 -6.20
N ALA A 31 8.91 -1.79 -5.23
CA ALA A 31 8.67 -3.10 -4.65
C ALA A 31 8.19 -4.09 -5.71
N ARG A 32 8.62 -5.35 -5.58
CA ARG A 32 8.04 -6.42 -6.40
C ARG A 32 6.66 -6.75 -5.88
N LEU A 33 5.79 -7.23 -6.76
CA LEU A 33 4.44 -7.63 -6.40
C LEU A 33 4.41 -8.70 -5.29
N ARG A 34 5.41 -9.58 -5.27
CA ARG A 34 5.62 -10.55 -4.19
C ARG A 34 5.90 -9.88 -2.84
N ASP A 35 6.75 -8.85 -2.81
CA ASP A 35 7.11 -8.13 -1.58
C ASP A 35 5.89 -7.35 -1.06
N VAL A 36 5.10 -6.78 -1.98
CA VAL A 36 3.81 -6.13 -1.67
C VAL A 36 2.82 -7.14 -1.06
N ALA A 37 2.72 -8.33 -1.64
CA ALA A 37 1.82 -9.37 -1.13
C ALA A 37 2.21 -9.84 0.27
N GLU A 38 3.52 -10.02 0.52
CA GLU A 38 4.05 -10.38 1.82
C GLU A 38 3.78 -9.28 2.87
N ALA A 39 4.05 -8.02 2.53
CA ALA A 39 3.79 -6.88 3.40
C ALA A 39 2.29 -6.69 3.71
N ALA A 40 1.42 -7.00 2.75
CA ALA A 40 -0.03 -6.94 2.91
C ALA A 40 -0.64 -8.21 3.54
N GLY A 41 0.15 -9.27 3.77
CA GLY A 41 -0.34 -10.52 4.36
C GLY A 41 -1.28 -11.33 3.47
N ILE A 42 -1.20 -11.17 2.15
CA ILE A 42 -2.08 -11.81 1.16
C ILE A 42 -1.29 -12.66 0.16
N THR A 43 -2.01 -13.38 -0.69
CA THR A 43 -1.38 -14.11 -1.80
C THR A 43 -0.93 -13.16 -2.91
N GLU A 44 0.10 -13.54 -3.66
CA GLU A 44 0.59 -12.74 -4.79
C GLU A 44 -0.48 -12.51 -5.87
N ARG A 45 -1.34 -13.51 -6.09
CA ARG A 45 -2.50 -13.38 -6.99
C ARG A 45 -3.52 -12.34 -6.48
N ALA A 46 -3.77 -12.31 -5.18
CA ALA A 46 -4.66 -11.30 -4.58
C ALA A 46 -4.05 -9.90 -4.68
N ALA A 47 -2.75 -9.76 -4.42
CA ALA A 47 -2.04 -8.50 -4.62
C ALA A 47 -2.11 -8.03 -6.07
N GLN A 48 -1.96 -8.94 -7.04
CA GLN A 48 -2.10 -8.63 -8.47
C GLN A 48 -3.49 -8.07 -8.80
N ALA A 49 -4.55 -8.73 -8.32
CA ALA A 49 -5.92 -8.29 -8.55
C ALA A 49 -6.16 -6.90 -7.94
N ILE A 50 -5.77 -6.70 -6.69
CA ILE A 50 -5.91 -5.43 -5.97
C ILE A 50 -5.14 -4.29 -6.65
N VAL A 51 -3.93 -4.54 -7.13
CA VAL A 51 -3.16 -3.53 -7.88
C VAL A 51 -3.89 -3.14 -9.16
N GLY A 52 -4.50 -4.10 -9.85
CA GLY A 52 -5.35 -3.84 -11.02
C GLY A 52 -6.58 -3.00 -10.65
N ASP A 53 -7.27 -3.35 -9.58
CA ASP A 53 -8.44 -2.61 -9.08
C ASP A 53 -8.06 -1.16 -8.72
N LEU A 54 -6.90 -0.95 -8.08
CA LEU A 54 -6.37 0.37 -7.73
C LEU A 54 -5.93 1.17 -8.97
N GLU A 55 -5.37 0.52 -9.98
CA GLU A 55 -4.99 1.14 -11.26
C GLU A 55 -6.23 1.59 -12.05
N GLU A 56 -7.24 0.72 -12.17
CA GLU A 56 -8.53 1.03 -12.82
C GLU A 56 -9.27 2.15 -12.09
N ALA A 57 -9.16 2.20 -10.76
CA ALA A 57 -9.70 3.27 -9.95
C ALA A 57 -8.98 4.62 -10.08
N GLY A 58 -7.79 4.65 -10.67
CA GLY A 58 -6.92 5.82 -10.71
C GLY A 58 -6.24 6.17 -9.38
N TYR A 59 -6.16 5.22 -8.44
CA TYR A 59 -5.43 5.37 -7.18
C TYR A 59 -3.91 5.22 -7.35
N LEU A 60 -3.48 4.47 -8.35
CA LEU A 60 -2.08 4.34 -8.71
C LEU A 60 -1.91 4.22 -10.23
N ARG A 61 -0.69 4.46 -10.69
CA ARG A 61 -0.24 4.10 -12.04
C ARG A 61 0.97 3.19 -11.92
N ARG A 62 1.04 2.19 -12.79
CA ARG A 62 2.19 1.32 -12.89
C ARG A 62 2.96 1.62 -14.16
N GLU A 63 4.23 2.00 -14.02
CA GLU A 63 5.16 2.14 -15.13
C GLU A 63 6.20 1.03 -15.08
N ARG A 64 6.58 0.50 -16.26
CA ARG A 64 7.63 -0.52 -16.33
C ARG A 64 8.99 0.14 -16.54
N VAL A 65 9.81 0.18 -15.48
CA VAL A 65 11.19 0.67 -15.52
C VAL A 65 12.14 -0.52 -15.64
N GLY A 66 12.39 -0.93 -16.88
CA GLY A 66 13.26 -2.08 -17.20
C GLY A 66 12.70 -3.42 -16.74
N ARG A 67 13.36 -4.05 -15.75
CA ARG A 67 12.95 -5.36 -15.17
C ARG A 67 12.02 -5.20 -13.96
N ARG A 68 11.78 -3.98 -13.49
CA ARG A 68 10.94 -3.68 -12.33
C ARG A 68 9.72 -2.88 -12.74
N ASN A 69 8.69 -2.94 -11.91
CA ASN A 69 7.59 -2.00 -11.97
C ASN A 69 7.93 -0.85 -11.01
N HIS A 70 7.65 0.36 -11.45
CA HIS A 70 7.59 1.55 -10.62
C HIS A 70 6.12 1.92 -10.45
N TYR A 71 5.70 2.19 -9.22
CA TYR A 71 4.32 2.53 -8.89
C TYR A 71 4.21 3.97 -8.43
N GLU A 72 3.41 4.77 -9.13
CA GLU A 72 3.08 6.13 -8.71
C GLU A 72 1.71 6.16 -8.06
N ILE A 73 1.64 6.53 -6.77
CA ILE A 73 0.36 6.69 -6.07
C ILE A 73 -0.20 8.07 -6.37
N ASN A 74 -1.47 8.11 -6.77
CA ASN A 74 -2.24 9.34 -6.88
C ASN A 74 -2.79 9.72 -5.50
N ALA A 75 -2.00 10.46 -4.72
CA ALA A 75 -2.40 10.93 -3.38
C ALA A 75 -3.65 11.84 -3.40
N LEU A 76 -4.01 12.41 -4.56
CA LEU A 76 -5.18 13.27 -4.75
C LEU A 76 -6.45 12.47 -5.06
N ALA A 77 -6.35 11.15 -5.28
CA ALA A 77 -7.50 10.31 -5.50
C ALA A 77 -8.36 10.22 -4.24
N ARG A 78 -9.63 10.62 -4.37
CA ARG A 78 -10.59 10.60 -3.26
C ARG A 78 -11.04 9.16 -3.01
N LEU A 79 -11.20 8.80 -1.74
CA LEU A 79 -11.81 7.52 -1.39
C LEU A 79 -13.27 7.55 -1.85
N ARG A 80 -13.73 6.47 -2.52
CA ARG A 80 -15.03 6.42 -3.19
C ARG A 80 -16.24 6.42 -2.24
N HIS A 81 -16.04 6.51 -0.91
CA HIS A 81 -17.12 6.48 0.05
C HIS A 81 -17.69 7.90 0.33
N PRO A 82 -19.01 8.12 0.25
CA PRO A 82 -19.63 9.42 0.52
C PRO A 82 -19.46 9.92 1.97
N ALA A 83 -18.97 9.08 2.88
CA ALA A 83 -18.62 9.44 4.26
C ALA A 83 -17.20 10.02 4.41
N GLU A 84 -16.32 9.86 3.41
CA GLU A 84 -14.90 10.23 3.47
C GLU A 84 -14.61 11.52 2.65
N ARG A 85 -15.60 12.41 2.55
CA ARG A 85 -15.49 13.67 1.78
C ARG A 85 -14.39 14.61 2.29
N GLU A 86 -13.97 14.42 3.54
CA GLU A 86 -12.97 15.22 4.25
C GLU A 86 -11.60 14.55 4.39
N HIS A 87 -11.46 13.24 4.11
CA HIS A 87 -10.19 12.52 4.26
C HIS A 87 -9.91 11.59 3.07
N GLY A 88 -8.77 11.77 2.39
CA GLY A 88 -8.37 11.03 1.20
C GLY A 88 -7.29 9.97 1.44
N VAL A 89 -6.80 9.37 0.35
CA VAL A 89 -5.61 8.49 0.36
C VAL A 89 -4.43 9.16 1.06
N ALA A 90 -4.27 10.48 0.89
CA ALA A 90 -3.25 11.28 1.55
C ALA A 90 -3.32 11.21 3.09
N ASP A 91 -4.51 11.19 3.70
CA ASP A 91 -4.66 11.13 5.16
C ASP A 91 -4.32 9.73 5.69
N LEU A 92 -4.72 8.69 4.97
CA LEU A 92 -4.30 7.32 5.28
C LEU A 92 -2.77 7.19 5.23
N LEU A 93 -2.14 7.73 4.19
CA LEU A 93 -0.69 7.74 4.03
C LEU A 93 0.00 8.63 5.08
N ALA A 94 -0.59 9.75 5.49
CA ALA A 94 -0.06 10.58 6.56
C ALA A 94 -0.10 9.87 7.92
N LEU A 95 -1.14 9.06 8.17
CA LEU A 95 -1.31 8.32 9.42
C LEU A 95 -0.45 7.04 9.50
N PHE A 96 -0.25 6.33 8.37
CA PHE A 96 0.36 4.99 8.37
C PHE A 96 1.53 4.78 7.39
N GLY A 97 1.74 5.75 6.49
CA GLY A 97 2.85 5.76 5.54
C GLY A 97 4.19 6.14 6.19
N PRO A 98 5.29 6.09 5.42
CA PRO A 98 6.58 6.58 5.89
C PRO A 98 6.45 8.03 6.33
N ARG A 99 6.85 8.35 7.56
CA ARG A 99 7.04 9.73 7.99
C ARG A 99 8.08 10.34 7.05
N PRO A 100 7.80 11.47 6.38
CA PRO A 100 8.79 12.10 5.50
C PRO A 100 10.07 12.27 6.32
N ALA A 101 11.21 11.89 5.73
CA ALA A 101 12.49 12.24 6.29
C ALA A 101 12.47 13.78 6.37
N LEU A 102 12.32 14.30 7.59
CA LEU A 102 12.58 15.70 7.84
C LEU A 102 14.08 15.84 7.71
N ASP A 103 14.52 16.08 6.48
CA ASP A 103 15.90 16.42 6.19
C ASP A 103 16.19 17.67 7.02
N GLY A 104 17.06 17.50 8.01
CA GLY A 104 17.45 18.55 8.95
C GLY A 104 17.89 19.78 8.19
N GLY A 105 17.17 20.88 8.40
CA GLY A 105 17.46 22.18 7.83
C GLY A 105 17.60 23.23 8.92
N SER A 106 18.84 23.35 9.41
CA SER A 106 19.44 24.40 10.28
C SER A 106 19.08 24.45 11.76
#